data_AF-B5ILS8-F1
#
_entry.id   AF-B5ILS8-F1
#
_cell.length_a   1.000
_cell.length_b   1.000
_cell.length_c   1.000
_cell.angle_alpha   90.00
_cell.angle_beta   90.00
_cell.angle_gamma   90.00
#
_symmetry.space_group_name_H-M   'P 1'
#
loop_
_entity.id
_entity.type
_entity.pdbx_description
1 polymer ?
#
loop_
_entity_poly.entity_id
_entity_poly.type
_entity_poly.pdbx_seq_one_letter_code
_entity_poly.pdbx_strand_id
1 'polypeptide(L)'
;MASKTQRKTHEREQWAFEQLVKCRNLSAVVAELAEREGISLRRSRELVAKAYERLVADVNGCADREALLAQCIGALQQGLEKSLAAGQVAWAIGCVRQLDDLLGLGINHPGRPSPPGQYGRR
;
A
#
# COMPACT_ATOMS: atom_id res chain seq x y z
N MET A 1 12.83 14.25 -28.22
CA MET A 1 13.44 12.93 -27.92
C MET A 1 13.81 12.90 -26.45
N ALA A 2 13.20 12.02 -25.64
CA ALA A 2 13.54 11.92 -24.22
C ALA A 2 15.02 11.53 -24.04
N SER A 3 15.72 12.15 -23.10
CA SER A 3 17.15 11.87 -22.88
C SER A 3 17.33 10.45 -22.33
N LYS A 4 18.49 9.82 -22.59
CA LYS A 4 18.81 8.46 -22.14
C LYS A 4 18.61 8.26 -20.63
N THR A 5 18.84 9.31 -19.85
CA THR A 5 18.63 9.36 -18.39
C THR A 5 17.14 9.33 -18.00
N GLN A 6 16.28 10.03 -18.75
CA GLN A 6 14.83 9.99 -18.51
C GLN A 6 14.26 8.60 -18.77
N ARG A 7 14.70 7.94 -19.86
CA ARG A 7 14.26 6.58 -20.20
C ARG A 7 14.62 5.56 -19.11
N LYS A 8 15.86 5.61 -18.61
CA LYS A 8 16.31 4.75 -17.50
C LYS A 8 15.54 5.02 -16.20
N THR A 9 15.18 6.27 -15.95
CA THR A 9 14.38 6.62 -14.76
C THR A 9 12.97 6.03 -14.87
N HIS A 10 12.35 6.14 -16.03
CA HIS A 10 11.03 5.56 -16.28
C HIS A 10 11.04 4.03 -16.15
N GLU A 11 12.07 3.35 -16.65
CA GLU A 11 12.22 1.88 -16.50
C GLU A 11 12.28 1.46 -15.02
N ARG A 12 12.95 2.25 -14.17
CA ARG A 12 13.05 2.00 -12.72
C ARG A 12 11.72 2.22 -12.01
N GLU A 13 11.03 3.32 -12.34
CA GLU A 13 9.69 3.62 -11.80
C GLU A 13 8.69 2.53 -12.22
N GLN A 14 8.74 2.09 -13.48
CA GLN A 14 7.88 1.02 -14.01
C GLN A 14 8.14 -0.32 -13.32
N TRP A 15 9.40 -0.70 -13.10
CA TRP A 15 9.71 -1.91 -12.35
C TRP A 15 9.20 -1.84 -10.91
N ALA A 16 9.38 -0.70 -10.24
CA ALA A 16 8.89 -0.51 -8.88
C ALA A 16 7.36 -0.64 -8.82
N PHE A 17 6.66 -0.05 -9.80
CA PHE A 17 5.21 -0.17 -9.95
C PHE A 17 4.76 -1.63 -10.07
N GLU A 18 5.40 -2.43 -10.92
CA GLU A 18 5.10 -3.86 -11.08
C GLU A 18 5.29 -4.66 -9.78
N GLN A 19 6.29 -4.31 -8.96
CA GLN A 19 6.46 -4.95 -7.65
C GLN A 19 5.35 -4.55 -6.67
N LEU A 20 4.92 -3.29 -6.69
CA LEU A 20 3.84 -2.80 -5.83
C LEU A 20 2.48 -3.40 -6.18
N VAL A 21 2.20 -3.60 -7.48
CA VAL A 21 0.98 -4.30 -7.95
C VAL A 21 0.93 -5.74 -7.45
N LYS A 22 2.10 -6.38 -7.24
CA LYS A 22 2.20 -7.72 -6.63
C LYS A 22 2.07 -7.71 -5.10
N CYS A 23 1.65 -6.58 -4.52
CA CYS A 23 1.50 -6.38 -3.08
C CYS A 23 2.80 -6.62 -2.27
N ARG A 24 3.97 -6.43 -2.89
CA ARG A 24 5.25 -6.52 -2.16
C ARG A 24 5.40 -5.34 -1.20
N ASN A 25 6.03 -5.59 -0.06
CA ASN A 25 6.27 -4.56 0.95
C ASN A 25 7.14 -3.41 0.39
N LEU A 26 6.68 -2.17 0.56
CA LEU A 26 7.36 -0.93 0.13
C LEU A 26 8.82 -0.87 0.58
N SER A 27 9.12 -1.21 1.83
CA SER A 27 10.49 -1.14 2.35
C SER A 27 11.41 -2.16 1.69
N ALA A 28 10.90 -3.35 1.36
CA ALA A 28 11.63 -4.38 0.64
C ALA A 28 11.88 -3.96 -0.81
N VAL A 29 10.87 -3.39 -1.49
CA VAL A 29 11.01 -2.89 -2.87
C VAL A 29 12.04 -1.75 -2.94
N VAL A 30 12.06 -0.85 -1.95
CA VAL A 30 13.08 0.22 -1.86
C VAL A 30 14.49 -0.35 -1.73
N ALA A 31 14.69 -1.32 -0.83
CA ALA A 31 16.01 -1.91 -0.60
C ALA A 31 16.50 -2.62 -1.87
N GLU A 32 15.64 -3.44 -2.48
CA GLU A 32 15.96 -4.21 -3.68
C GLU A 32 16.22 -3.30 -4.90
N LEU A 33 15.46 -2.22 -5.08
CA LEU A 33 15.71 -1.27 -6.16
C LEU A 33 17.06 -0.57 -6.01
N ALA A 34 17.45 -0.22 -4.77
CA ALA A 34 18.74 0.41 -4.51
C ALA A 34 19.90 -0.53 -4.86
N GLU A 35 19.81 -1.79 -4.43
CA GLU A 35 20.80 -2.83 -4.71
C GLU A 35 20.89 -3.15 -6.20
N ARG A 36 19.75 -3.43 -6.84
CA ARG A 36 19.67 -3.83 -8.25
C ARG A 36 20.22 -2.78 -9.20
N GLU A 37 19.96 -1.51 -8.93
CA GLU A 37 20.29 -0.40 -9.83
C GLU A 37 21.56 0.35 -9.44
N GLY A 38 22.18 -0.02 -8.31
CA GLY A 38 23.34 0.68 -7.74
C GLY A 38 23.06 2.15 -7.43
N ILE A 39 21.84 2.47 -6.97
CA ILE A 39 21.42 3.84 -6.63
C ILE A 39 21.31 4.02 -5.11
N SER A 40 21.38 5.26 -4.64
CA SER A 40 21.21 5.55 -3.21
C SER A 40 19.80 5.17 -2.72
N LEU A 41 19.70 4.77 -1.45
CA LEU A 41 18.42 4.47 -0.81
C LEU A 41 17.44 5.65 -0.88
N ARG A 42 17.94 6.90 -0.78
CA ARG A 42 17.11 8.09 -0.95
C ARG A 42 16.48 8.13 -2.33
N ARG A 43 17.27 7.92 -3.39
CA ARG A 43 16.78 7.95 -4.76
C ARG A 43 15.81 6.80 -5.03
N SER A 44 16.09 5.62 -4.48
CA SER A 44 15.18 4.48 -4.53
C SER A 44 13.82 4.82 -3.90
N ARG A 45 13.81 5.40 -2.69
CA ARG A 45 12.58 5.84 -2.00
C ARG A 45 11.76 6.81 -2.85
N GLU A 46 12.41 7.80 -3.47
CA GLU A 46 11.74 8.77 -4.35
C GLU A 46 11.04 8.09 -5.55
N LEU A 47 11.71 7.13 -6.20
CA LEU A 47 11.16 6.41 -7.36
C LEU A 47 10.00 5.50 -6.96
N VAL A 48 10.14 4.78 -5.84
CA VAL A 48 9.08 3.91 -5.31
C VAL A 48 7.89 4.74 -4.85
N ALA A 49 8.10 5.91 -4.23
CA ALA A 49 7.02 6.81 -3.84
C ALA A 49 6.19 7.27 -5.04
N LYS A 50 6.84 7.67 -6.14
CA LYS A 50 6.15 8.02 -7.39
C LYS A 50 5.37 6.86 -7.99
N ALA A 51 5.95 5.65 -7.99
CA ALA A 51 5.27 4.46 -8.44
C ALA A 51 4.03 4.15 -7.57
N TYR A 52 4.13 4.38 -6.26
CA TYR A 52 3.01 4.24 -5.34
C TYR A 52 1.92 5.30 -5.56
N GLU A 53 2.30 6.56 -5.76
CA GLU A 53 1.36 7.63 -6.12
C GLU A 53 0.59 7.31 -7.39
N ARG A 54 1.27 6.77 -8.42
CA ARG A 54 0.62 6.28 -9.64
C ARG A 54 -0.36 5.15 -9.35
N LEU A 55 0.03 4.16 -8.55
CA LEU A 55 -0.87 3.07 -8.16
C LEU A 55 -2.11 3.59 -7.45
N VAL A 56 -1.95 4.54 -6.54
CA VAL A 56 -3.08 5.19 -5.84
C VAL A 56 -3.96 5.96 -6.81
N ALA A 57 -3.38 6.67 -7.78
CA ALA A 57 -4.14 7.37 -8.82
C ALA A 57 -4.93 6.39 -9.70
N ASP A 58 -4.33 5.26 -10.11
CA ASP A 58 -4.99 4.21 -10.90
C ASP A 58 -6.15 3.57 -10.11
N VAL A 59 -5.96 3.32 -8.81
CA VAL A 59 -7.02 2.78 -7.93
C VAL A 59 -8.14 3.80 -7.73
N ASN A 60 -7.81 5.07 -7.50
CA ASN A 60 -8.82 6.13 -7.33
C ASN A 60 -9.55 6.48 -8.64
N GLY A 61 -8.91 6.29 -9.79
CA GLY A 61 -9.50 6.44 -11.11
C GLY A 61 -10.36 5.24 -11.54
N CYS A 62 -10.36 4.15 -10.76
CA CYS A 62 -11.23 3.02 -11.01
C CYS A 62 -12.69 3.45 -10.82
N ALA A 63 -13.47 3.37 -11.90
CA ALA A 63 -14.87 3.81 -11.91
C ALA A 63 -15.74 3.04 -10.90
N ASP A 64 -15.32 1.83 -10.53
CA ASP A 64 -16.03 0.96 -9.58
C ASP A 64 -15.18 0.67 -8.34
N ARG A 65 -14.97 1.73 -7.56
CA ARG A 65 -14.27 1.67 -6.27
C ARG A 65 -14.94 0.71 -5.28
N GLU A 66 -16.27 0.56 -5.39
CA GLU A 66 -17.05 -0.34 -4.54
C GLU A 66 -16.77 -1.80 -4.86
N ALA A 67 -16.72 -2.18 -6.14
CA ALA A 67 -16.32 -3.53 -6.55
C ALA A 67 -14.88 -3.85 -6.14
N LEU A 68 -13.96 -2.89 -6.27
CA LEU A 68 -12.57 -3.07 -5.84
C LEU A 68 -12.47 -3.25 -4.32
N LEU A 69 -13.25 -2.49 -3.54
CA LEU A 69 -13.34 -2.65 -2.09
C LEU A 69 -13.93 -4.01 -1.70
N ALA A 70 -14.98 -4.48 -2.40
CA ALA A 70 -15.56 -5.81 -2.19
C ALA A 70 -14.54 -6.93 -2.46
N GLN A 71 -13.73 -6.79 -3.52
CA GLN A 71 -12.63 -7.72 -3.80
C GLN A 71 -11.57 -7.74 -2.70
N CYS A 72 -11.19 -6.56 -2.18
CA CYS A 72 -10.26 -6.45 -1.05
C CYS A 72 -10.80 -7.15 0.21
N ILE A 73 -12.08 -6.98 0.53
CA ILE A 73 -12.73 -7.67 1.66
C ILE A 73 -12.64 -9.18 1.47
N GLY A 74 -13.02 -9.69 0.29
CA GLY A 74 -12.98 -11.11 -0.02
C GLY A 74 -11.56 -11.69 0.09
N ALA A 75 -10.55 -10.97 -0.41
CA ALA A 75 -9.16 -11.39 -0.32
C ALA A 75 -8.65 -11.46 1.13
N LEU A 76 -9.03 -10.49 1.98
CA LEU A 76 -8.68 -10.48 3.40
C LEU A 76 -9.38 -11.60 4.17
N GLN A 77 -10.64 -11.92 3.85
CA GLN A 77 -11.37 -13.06 4.43
C GLN A 77 -10.70 -14.40 4.08
N GLN A 78 -10.32 -14.58 2.81
CA GLN A 78 -9.57 -15.78 2.39
C GLN A 78 -8.18 -15.86 3.02
N GLY A 79 -7.49 -14.71 3.16
CA GLY A 79 -6.21 -14.62 3.85
C GLY A 79 -6.33 -15.03 5.31
N LEU A 80 -7.35 -14.52 6.00
CA LEU A 80 -7.67 -14.88 7.38
C LEU A 80 -7.89 -16.39 7.54
N GLU A 81 -8.71 -17.00 6.69
CA GLU A 81 -8.98 -18.44 6.71
C GLU A 81 -7.68 -19.25 6.56
N LYS A 82 -6.85 -18.91 5.56
CA LYS A 82 -5.56 -19.57 5.33
C LYS A 82 -4.58 -19.38 6.48
N SER A 83 -4.50 -18.18 7.06
CA SER A 83 -3.62 -17.88 8.19
C SER A 83 -4.03 -18.64 9.44
N LEU A 84 -5.33 -18.78 9.71
CA LEU A 84 -5.84 -19.60 10.81
C LEU A 84 -5.53 -21.09 10.59
N ALA A 85 -5.77 -21.59 9.38
CA ALA A 85 -5.45 -22.98 9.02
C ALA A 85 -3.94 -23.30 9.14
N ALA A 86 -3.08 -22.32 8.86
CA ALA A 86 -1.62 -22.46 8.96
C ALA A 86 -1.06 -22.19 10.38
N GLY A 87 -1.90 -21.87 11.37
CA GLY A 87 -1.46 -21.51 12.73
C GLY A 87 -0.70 -20.17 12.81
N GLN A 88 -0.81 -19.34 11.77
CA GLN A 88 -0.11 -18.07 11.62
C GLN A 88 -0.92 -16.92 12.23
N VAL A 89 -1.05 -16.94 13.56
CA VAL A 89 -1.94 -16.04 14.32
C VAL A 89 -1.64 -14.55 14.08
N ALA A 90 -0.37 -14.16 13.95
CA ALA A 90 0.02 -12.78 13.69
C ALA A 90 -0.55 -12.25 12.35
N TRP A 91 -0.55 -13.09 11.32
CA TRP A 91 -1.10 -12.74 10.01
C TRP A 91 -2.63 -12.68 10.03
N ALA A 92 -3.28 -13.59 10.76
CA ALA A 92 -4.72 -13.57 10.98
C ALA A 92 -5.17 -12.26 11.65
N ILE A 93 -4.47 -11.82 12.70
CA ILE A 93 -4.74 -10.54 13.37
C ILE A 93 -4.55 -9.36 12.39
N GLY A 94 -3.52 -9.41 11.54
CA GLY A 94 -3.31 -8.41 10.49
C GLY A 94 -4.49 -8.30 9.52
N CYS A 95 -5.02 -9.43 9.04
CA CYS A 95 -6.19 -9.46 8.17
C CYS A 95 -7.44 -8.88 8.84
N VAL A 96 -7.69 -9.23 10.11
CA VAL A 96 -8.84 -8.72 10.88
C VAL A 96 -8.74 -7.21 11.08
N ARG A 97 -7.55 -6.70 11.43
CA ARG A 97 -7.33 -5.26 11.60
C ARG A 97 -7.54 -4.48 10.30
N GLN A 98 -7.07 -5.01 9.18
CA GLN A 98 -7.27 -4.38 7.88
C GLN A 98 -8.76 -4.38 7.46
N LEU A 99 -9.50 -5.44 7.82
CA LEU A 99 -10.96 -5.51 7.63
C LEU A 99 -11.70 -4.50 8.51
N ASP A 100 -11.30 -4.36 9.78
CA ASP A 100 -11.83 -3.36 10.72
C ASP A 100 -11.63 -1.93 10.20
N ASP A 101 -10.43 -1.63 9.66
CA ASP A 101 -10.11 -0.34 9.05
C ASP A 101 -10.92 -0.08 7.76
N LEU A 102 -11.12 -1.10 6.91
CA LEU A 102 -11.89 -0.97 5.65
C LEU A 102 -13.39 -0.84 5.87
N LEU A 103 -13.94 -1.53 6.88
CA LEU A 103 -15.36 -1.49 7.22
C LEU A 103 -15.70 -0.34 8.18
N GLY A 104 -14.68 0.37 8.70
CA GLY A 104 -14.85 1.47 9.63
C GLY A 104 -15.44 1.07 10.99
N LEU A 105 -15.25 -0.19 11.40
CA LEU A 105 -15.87 -0.74 12.61
C LEU A 105 -15.21 -0.22 13.89
N GLY A 106 -13.95 0.21 13.81
CA GLY A 106 -13.23 0.90 14.90
C GLY A 106 -12.98 0.04 16.15
N ILE A 107 -13.07 -1.29 16.04
CA ILE A 107 -13.03 -2.22 17.17
C ILE A 107 -11.59 -2.36 17.71
N ASN A 108 -10.58 -2.15 16.86
CA ASN A 108 -9.15 -2.30 17.21
C ASN A 108 -8.39 -0.97 17.26
N HIS A 109 -9.04 0.16 17.50
CA HIS A 109 -8.38 1.46 17.67
C HIS A 109 -8.01 1.69 19.15
N PRO A 110 -6.76 1.44 19.60
CA PRO A 110 -6.28 1.93 20.89
C PRO A 110 -6.05 3.45 20.77
N GLY A 111 -7.08 4.23 21.11
CA GLY A 111 -6.98 5.68 21.33
C GLY A 111 -6.75 6.51 20.05
N ARG A 112 -7.84 7.05 19.48
CA ARG A 112 -7.72 8.41 18.93
C ARG A 112 -7.82 9.40 20.10
N PRO A 113 -6.88 10.34 20.28
CA PRO A 113 -7.23 11.60 20.92
C PRO A 113 -8.31 12.25 20.05
N SER A 114 -9.35 12.82 20.68
CA SER A 114 -10.31 13.69 20.00
C SER A 114 -9.54 14.68 19.11
N PRO A 115 -10.01 14.96 17.87
CA PRO A 115 -9.36 15.96 17.05
C PRO A 115 -9.29 17.29 17.82
N PRO A 116 -8.11 17.92 17.98
CA PRO A 116 -8.02 19.23 18.59
C PRO A 116 -8.67 20.23 17.62
N GLY A 117 -9.94 20.53 17.88
CA GLY A 117 -10.73 21.40 17.01
C GLY A 117 -12.16 21.65 17.48
N GLN A 118 -12.58 21.08 18.61
CA GLN A 118 -13.84 21.44 19.25
C GLN A 118 -13.64 22.70 20.14
N TYR A 119 -13.30 23.82 19.51
CA TYR A 119 -13.42 25.15 20.10
C TYR A 119 -13.92 26.15 19.05
N GLY A 120 -15.14 26.65 19.23
CA GLY A 120 -15.52 28.03 18.88
C GLY A 120 -16.18 28.31 17.53
N ARG A 121 -17.51 28.18 17.46
CA ARG A 121 -18.39 29.16 16.78
C ARG A 121 -19.84 28.99 17.25
N ARG A 122 -20.21 29.71 18.30
CA ARG A 122 -21.41 30.55 18.40
C ARG A 122 -21.08 31.72 19.30
#